data_AF-A0AAV9TVA6-F1
#
_entry.id   AF-A0AAV9TVA6-F1
#
_cell.length_a   1.000
_cell.length_b   1.000
_cell.length_c   1.000
_cell.angle_alpha   90.00
_cell.angle_beta   90.00
_cell.angle_gamma   90.00
#
_symmetry.space_group_name_H-M   'P 1'
#
loop_
_entity.id
_entity.type
_entity.pdbx_description
1 polymer ?
#
loop_
_entity_poly.entity_id
_entity_poly.type
_entity_poly.pdbx_seq_one_letter_code
_entity_poly.pdbx_strand_id
1 'polypeptide(L)'
;MSERDVSQTRPLAITRPKLREGESITNQLLEDRAFYHEYYKAKTGDWLGVKIGPILKTIKDCARAAAVENESNLNPYITRFSDQGEPVIQQTYDIFRRRLQDLYQNSSMSEEYYALILDILVPTENLDTPKIADRLWLYKWANLEEEKRMKKLQARRKKAVEDSSLGEVEAPPPRGPGFEATATMPNQIPRSAATSEKEPPPTISSSSKARSKLAISDLVNL
;
A
#
# COMPACT_ATOMS: atom_id res chain seq x y z
N MET A 1 -8.91 -6.79 43.49
CA MET A 1 -7.69 -6.08 43.08
C MET A 1 -7.63 -6.18 41.56
N SER A 2 -8.05 -5.12 40.86
CA SER A 2 -8.16 -5.10 39.39
C SER A 2 -6.93 -4.43 38.80
N GLU A 3 -5.91 -5.23 38.46
CA GLU A 3 -4.74 -4.81 37.67
C GLU A 3 -4.98 -5.08 36.18
N ARG A 4 -6.03 -4.48 35.60
CA ARG A 4 -6.24 -4.50 34.16
C ARG A 4 -6.75 -3.13 33.71
N ASP A 5 -5.85 -2.16 33.55
CA ASP A 5 -6.14 -1.00 32.69
C ASP A 5 -4.92 -0.12 32.39
N VAL A 6 -3.72 -0.68 32.45
CA VAL A 6 -2.52 -0.01 31.94
C VAL A 6 -2.10 -0.74 30.68
N SER A 7 -2.00 0.00 29.58
CA SER A 7 -1.32 -0.33 28.30
C SER A 7 -2.08 -1.02 27.15
N GLN A 8 -3.22 -0.48 26.72
CA GLN A 8 -3.66 -0.59 25.31
C GLN A 8 -3.87 0.77 24.63
N THR A 9 -3.21 1.81 25.12
CA THR A 9 -3.24 3.13 24.48
C THR A 9 -2.41 3.10 23.20
N ARG A 10 -2.97 3.66 22.11
CA ARG A 10 -2.25 3.90 20.86
C ARG A 10 -0.99 4.74 21.17
N PRO A 11 0.19 4.42 20.61
CA PRO A 11 1.37 5.25 20.78
C PRO A 11 1.11 6.66 20.23
N LEU A 12 1.54 7.69 20.98
CA LEU A 12 1.34 9.09 20.60
C LEU A 12 2.29 9.53 19.48
N ALA A 13 3.53 9.03 19.51
CA ALA A 13 4.56 9.35 18.54
C ALA A 13 5.47 8.14 18.32
N ILE A 14 5.78 7.86 17.06
CA ILE A 14 6.75 6.86 16.63
C ILE A 14 7.78 7.59 15.80
N THR A 15 9.01 7.62 16.28
CA THR A 15 10.14 8.21 15.55
C THR A 15 10.70 7.23 14.52
N ARG A 16 11.32 7.76 13.48
CA ARG A 16 12.03 6.95 12.48
C ARG A 16 13.07 6.05 13.17
N PRO A 17 13.10 4.73 12.89
CA PRO A 17 14.13 3.84 13.44
C PRO A 17 15.54 4.29 13.06
N LYS A 18 16.45 4.25 14.02
CA LYS A 18 17.88 4.46 13.76
C LYS A 18 18.45 3.22 13.07
N LEU A 19 19.09 3.45 11.93
CA LEU A 19 19.75 2.41 11.13
C LEU A 19 21.23 2.34 11.49
N ARG A 20 21.78 1.13 11.54
CA ARG A 20 23.22 0.91 11.59
C ARG A 20 23.83 1.12 10.19
N GLU A 21 25.14 1.27 10.13
CA GLU A 21 25.85 1.39 8.86
C GLU A 21 25.61 0.15 7.98
N GLY A 22 25.25 0.36 6.71
CA GLY A 22 24.88 -0.70 5.77
C GLY A 22 23.48 -1.31 5.97
N GLU A 23 22.75 -0.94 7.02
CA GLU A 23 21.39 -1.43 7.28
C GLU A 23 20.36 -0.70 6.39
N SER A 24 19.37 -1.44 5.91
CA SER A 24 18.24 -0.89 5.16
C SER A 24 16.92 -1.14 5.88
N ILE A 25 15.93 -0.28 5.66
CA ILE A 25 14.60 -0.46 6.25
C ILE A 25 13.92 -1.64 5.55
N THR A 26 13.68 -2.71 6.32
CA THR A 26 12.89 -3.87 5.91
C THR A 26 11.56 -3.90 6.66
N ASN A 27 10.62 -4.71 6.20
CA ASN A 27 9.35 -4.94 6.91
C ASN A 27 9.60 -5.40 8.35
N GLN A 28 10.50 -6.38 8.53
CA GLN A 28 10.88 -6.91 9.84
C GLN A 28 11.46 -5.82 10.75
N LEU A 29 12.34 -4.97 10.22
CA LEU A 29 12.92 -3.88 10.99
C LEU A 29 11.84 -2.90 11.48
N LEU A 30 10.83 -2.61 10.67
CA LEU A 30 9.72 -1.75 11.06
C LEU A 30 8.84 -2.41 12.12
N GLU A 31 8.52 -3.70 11.96
CA GLU A 31 7.80 -4.48 12.98
C GLU A 31 8.55 -4.46 14.32
N ASP A 32 9.85 -4.75 14.32
CA ASP A 32 10.65 -4.92 15.54
C ASP A 32 11.07 -3.60 16.21
N ARG A 33 11.22 -2.51 15.44
CA ARG A 33 11.78 -1.25 15.97
C ARG A 33 10.81 -0.08 15.99
N ALA A 34 9.88 0.00 15.04
CA ALA A 34 8.93 1.11 14.97
C ALA A 34 7.58 0.71 15.59
N PHE A 35 7.12 -0.51 15.33
CA PHE A 35 5.79 -0.97 15.71
C PHE A 35 5.80 -2.12 16.73
N TYR A 36 6.93 -2.31 17.43
CA TYR A 36 7.05 -3.23 18.56
C TYR A 36 6.48 -2.58 19.83
N HIS A 37 5.17 -2.45 19.86
CA HIS A 37 4.42 -1.86 20.97
C HIS A 37 3.23 -2.77 21.31
N GLU A 38 2.89 -2.88 22.60
CA GLU A 38 1.82 -3.77 23.09
C GLU A 38 0.48 -3.52 22.38
N TYR A 39 0.21 -2.26 22.04
CA TYR A 39 -0.94 -1.86 21.21
C TYR A 39 -1.01 -2.65 19.88
N TYR A 40 0.08 -2.67 19.09
CA TYR A 40 0.07 -3.34 17.79
C TYR A 40 0.12 -4.86 17.94
N LYS A 41 0.84 -5.38 18.95
CA LYS A 41 0.82 -6.82 19.26
C LYS A 41 -0.60 -7.31 19.54
N ALA A 42 -1.33 -6.61 20.41
CA ALA A 42 -2.72 -6.93 20.72
C ALA A 42 -3.63 -6.79 19.48
N LYS A 43 -3.46 -5.70 18.70
CA LYS A 43 -4.33 -5.42 17.56
C LYS A 43 -4.12 -6.35 16.36
N THR A 44 -2.90 -6.84 16.16
CA THR A 44 -2.52 -7.65 14.99
C THR A 44 -2.34 -9.14 15.29
N GLY A 45 -2.40 -9.52 16.57
CA GLY A 45 -2.05 -10.87 17.01
C GLY A 45 -0.58 -11.16 16.78
N ASP A 46 0.30 -10.25 17.22
CA ASP A 46 1.75 -10.30 16.98
C ASP A 46 2.11 -10.46 15.50
N TRP A 47 1.40 -9.71 14.64
CA TRP A 47 1.51 -9.76 13.17
C TRP A 47 1.20 -11.12 12.52
N LEU A 48 0.73 -12.12 13.29
CA LEU A 48 0.36 -13.43 12.76
C LEU A 48 -0.97 -13.37 12.00
N GLY A 49 -1.92 -12.56 12.47
CA GLY A 49 -3.23 -12.37 11.84
C GLY A 49 -3.20 -11.38 10.67
N VAL A 50 -2.35 -10.35 10.76
CA VAL A 50 -2.19 -9.31 9.74
C VAL A 50 -0.72 -8.99 9.55
N LYS A 51 -0.22 -9.12 8.32
CA LYS A 51 1.19 -8.83 8.00
C LYS A 51 1.40 -7.34 7.74
N ILE A 52 2.53 -6.78 8.16
CA ILE A 52 2.85 -5.37 7.87
C ILE A 52 3.07 -5.11 6.37
N GLY A 53 3.56 -6.13 5.64
CA GLY A 53 3.97 -5.99 4.24
C GLY A 53 2.86 -5.44 3.32
N PRO A 54 1.66 -6.04 3.32
CA PRO A 54 0.49 -5.51 2.63
C PRO A 54 0.13 -4.07 3.02
N ILE A 55 0.20 -3.71 4.31
CA ILE A 55 -0.09 -2.36 4.81
C ILE A 55 0.89 -1.36 4.20
N LEU A 56 2.19 -1.66 4.28
CA LEU A 56 3.25 -0.82 3.70
C LEU A 56 3.13 -0.74 2.17
N LYS A 57 2.67 -1.80 1.51
CA LYS A 57 2.38 -1.78 0.07
C LYS A 57 1.26 -0.79 -0.24
N THR A 58 0.15 -0.82 0.49
CA THR A 58 -0.95 0.14 0.33
C THR A 58 -0.47 1.58 0.54
N ILE A 59 0.31 1.82 1.59
CA ILE A 59 0.90 3.15 1.87
C ILE A 59 1.77 3.62 0.70
N LYS A 60 2.66 2.76 0.19
CA LYS A 60 3.52 3.08 -0.96
C LYS A 60 2.75 3.34 -2.24
N ASP A 61 1.75 2.51 -2.56
CA ASP A 61 0.93 2.67 -3.75
C ASP A 61 0.14 4.00 -3.70
N CYS A 62 -0.42 4.36 -2.54
CA CYS A 62 -1.09 5.65 -2.36
C CYS A 62 -0.11 6.83 -2.41
N ALA A 63 1.07 6.70 -1.80
CA ALA A 63 2.10 7.75 -1.81
C ALA A 63 2.57 8.06 -3.24
N ARG A 64 2.85 7.01 -4.04
CA ARG A 64 3.17 7.15 -5.46
C ARG A 64 2.05 7.87 -6.21
N ALA A 65 0.80 7.43 -6.02
CA ALA A 65 -0.34 8.03 -6.72
C ALA A 65 -0.52 9.51 -6.36
N ALA A 66 -0.29 9.89 -5.09
CA ALA A 66 -0.33 11.27 -4.66
C ALA A 66 0.80 12.12 -5.25
N ALA A 67 2.03 11.58 -5.32
CA ALA A 67 3.15 12.27 -5.94
C ALA A 67 2.92 12.51 -7.46
N VAL A 68 2.33 11.54 -8.15
CA VAL A 68 1.94 11.68 -9.57
C VAL A 68 0.83 12.74 -9.73
N GLU A 69 -0.18 12.72 -8.86
CA GLU A 69 -1.25 13.72 -8.90
C GLU A 69 -0.75 15.15 -8.63
N ASN A 70 0.27 15.29 -7.77
CA ASN A 70 0.88 16.58 -7.43
C ASN A 70 2.10 16.94 -8.27
N GLU A 71 2.37 16.23 -9.37
CA GLU A 71 3.62 16.35 -10.15
C GLU A 71 3.91 17.78 -10.60
N SER A 72 2.89 18.56 -10.96
CA SER A 72 3.03 19.95 -11.38
C SER A 72 3.55 20.90 -10.30
N ASN A 73 3.39 20.54 -9.02
CA ASN A 73 3.91 21.33 -7.88
C ASN A 73 5.27 20.81 -7.39
N LEU A 74 5.74 19.65 -7.88
CA LEU A 74 7.06 19.13 -7.55
C LEU A 74 8.13 19.87 -8.34
N ASN A 75 9.21 20.28 -7.67
CA ASN A 75 10.34 20.88 -8.38
C ASN A 75 11.13 19.77 -9.11
N PRO A 76 11.23 19.81 -10.46
CA PRO A 76 11.88 18.76 -11.24
C PRO A 76 13.41 18.71 -11.04
N TYR A 77 14.01 19.79 -10.53
CA TYR A 77 15.44 19.85 -10.22
C TYR A 77 15.80 19.25 -8.86
N ILE A 78 14.80 19.00 -8.00
CA ILE A 78 14.98 18.37 -6.69
C ILE A 78 14.81 16.86 -6.85
N THR A 79 15.92 16.13 -6.68
CA THR A 79 15.99 14.69 -7.02
C THR A 79 15.33 13.73 -6.02
N ARG A 80 15.11 14.18 -4.78
CA ARG A 80 14.52 13.39 -3.69
C ARG A 80 13.27 14.09 -3.20
N PHE A 81 12.18 13.35 -3.04
CA PHE A 81 10.94 13.89 -2.49
C PHE A 81 11.11 14.50 -1.09
N SER A 82 11.97 13.92 -0.25
CA SER A 82 12.23 14.43 1.11
C SER A 82 12.84 15.83 1.15
N ASP A 83 13.43 16.26 0.04
CA ASP A 83 14.15 17.53 -0.08
C ASP A 83 13.28 18.60 -0.76
N GLN A 84 12.04 18.26 -1.11
CA GLN A 84 11.03 19.21 -1.54
C GLN A 84 10.68 20.15 -0.38
N GLY A 85 10.15 21.34 -0.68
CA GLY A 85 9.71 22.27 0.36
C GLY A 85 8.58 21.65 1.20
N GLU A 86 8.60 21.91 2.52
CA GLU A 86 7.58 21.39 3.44
C GLU A 86 6.13 21.68 3.00
N PRO A 87 5.79 22.86 2.40
CA PRO A 87 4.45 23.08 1.86
C PRO A 87 4.04 22.08 0.77
N VAL A 88 4.96 21.74 -0.13
CA VAL A 88 4.72 20.77 -1.22
C VAL A 88 4.59 19.37 -0.66
N ILE A 89 5.42 19.01 0.31
CA ILE A 89 5.32 17.72 1.02
C ILE A 89 3.97 17.60 1.72
N GLN A 90 3.53 18.63 2.44
CA GLN A 90 2.25 18.65 3.13
C GLN A 90 1.08 18.54 2.14
N GLN A 91 1.09 19.31 1.05
CA GLN A 91 0.04 19.23 0.02
C GLN A 91 -0.04 17.82 -0.59
N THR A 92 1.11 17.21 -0.88
CA THR A 92 1.16 15.84 -1.42
C THR A 92 0.67 14.82 -0.37
N TYR A 93 0.96 15.07 0.91
CA TYR A 93 0.46 14.24 2.01
C TYR A 93 -1.07 14.33 2.15
N ASP A 94 -1.65 15.50 1.97
CA ASP A 94 -3.11 15.68 2.01
C ASP A 94 -3.80 14.93 0.86
N ILE A 95 -3.21 14.93 -0.34
CA ILE A 95 -3.66 14.12 -1.48
C ILE A 95 -3.55 12.61 -1.13
N PHE A 96 -2.44 12.20 -0.51
CA PHE A 96 -2.26 10.83 -0.05
C PHE A 96 -3.35 10.39 0.94
N ARG A 97 -3.68 11.22 1.94
CA ARG A 97 -4.75 10.90 2.91
C ARG A 97 -6.11 10.78 2.23
N ARG A 98 -6.42 11.67 1.28
CA ARG A 98 -7.66 11.61 0.48
C ARG A 98 -7.74 10.30 -0.31
N ARG A 99 -6.67 9.91 -1.01
CA ARG A 99 -6.63 8.64 -1.75
C ARG A 99 -6.82 7.42 -0.86
N LEU A 100 -6.24 7.44 0.34
CA LEU A 100 -6.44 6.36 1.30
C LEU A 100 -7.91 6.27 1.74
N GLN A 101 -8.53 7.42 2.01
CA GLN A 101 -9.95 7.52 2.33
C GLN A 101 -10.85 7.05 1.16
N ASP A 102 -10.50 7.39 -0.08
CA ASP A 102 -11.24 6.95 -1.27
C ASP A 102 -11.21 5.42 -1.43
N LEU A 103 -10.07 4.77 -1.13
CA LEU A 103 -9.98 3.29 -1.15
C LEU A 103 -10.91 2.65 -0.13
N TYR A 104 -11.08 3.26 1.03
CA TYR A 104 -12.03 2.82 2.05
C TYR A 104 -13.48 3.04 1.60
N GLN A 105 -13.81 4.24 1.11
CA GLN A 105 -15.17 4.58 0.68
C GLN A 105 -15.66 3.78 -0.52
N ASN A 106 -14.75 3.39 -1.42
CA ASN A 106 -15.07 2.56 -2.59
C ASN A 106 -15.09 1.05 -2.28
N SER A 107 -15.20 0.66 -1.00
CA SER A 107 -15.26 -0.73 -0.52
C SER A 107 -14.09 -1.61 -0.97
N SER A 108 -12.95 -1.00 -1.34
CA SER A 108 -11.74 -1.73 -1.72
C SER A 108 -10.89 -2.11 -0.50
N MET A 109 -11.32 -1.72 0.69
CA MET A 109 -10.60 -1.87 1.95
C MET A 109 -11.58 -2.06 3.10
N SER A 110 -11.32 -3.02 4.00
CA SER A 110 -12.14 -3.20 5.21
C SER A 110 -11.90 -2.06 6.22
N GLU A 111 -12.88 -1.82 7.09
CA GLU A 111 -12.79 -0.80 8.13
C GLU A 111 -11.63 -1.07 9.10
N GLU A 112 -11.46 -2.33 9.52
CA GLU A 112 -10.39 -2.73 10.44
C GLU A 112 -9.00 -2.51 9.82
N TYR A 113 -8.86 -2.81 8.54
CA TYR A 113 -7.61 -2.62 7.82
C TYR A 113 -7.29 -1.14 7.60
N TYR A 114 -8.30 -0.35 7.24
CA TYR A 114 -8.17 1.12 7.14
C TYR A 114 -7.78 1.74 8.48
N ALA A 115 -8.47 1.37 9.56
CA ALA A 115 -8.18 1.84 10.91
C ALA A 115 -6.76 1.46 11.35
N LEU A 116 -6.29 0.25 11.01
CA LEU A 116 -4.91 -0.16 11.29
C LEU A 116 -3.88 0.65 10.50
N ILE A 117 -4.15 1.00 9.24
CA ILE A 117 -3.27 1.91 8.48
C ILE A 117 -3.20 3.27 9.16
N LEU A 118 -4.34 3.84 9.60
CA LEU A 118 -4.34 5.11 10.32
C LEU A 118 -3.60 5.03 11.66
N ASP A 119 -3.74 3.92 12.39
CA ASP A 119 -2.99 3.69 13.63
C ASP A 119 -1.48 3.67 13.41
N ILE A 120 -1.04 3.24 12.23
CA ILE A 120 0.37 3.23 11.85
C ILE A 120 0.81 4.62 11.39
N LEU A 121 -0.03 5.32 10.62
CA LEU A 121 0.33 6.62 10.04
C LEU A 121 0.34 7.74 11.07
N VAL A 122 -0.73 7.91 11.86
CA VAL A 122 -0.91 9.07 12.75
C VAL A 122 0.27 9.26 13.70
N PRO A 123 0.76 8.24 14.42
CA PRO A 123 1.91 8.42 15.32
C PRO A 123 3.22 8.72 14.57
N THR A 124 3.30 8.46 13.27
CA THR A 124 4.48 8.75 12.45
C THR A 124 4.43 10.12 11.77
N GLU A 125 3.32 10.86 11.90
CA GLU A 125 3.19 12.20 11.34
C GLU A 125 4.09 13.20 12.10
N ASN A 126 4.16 13.08 13.43
CA ASN A 126 5.01 13.91 14.30
C ASN A 126 4.94 15.42 13.99
N LEU A 127 3.77 15.96 13.63
CA LEU A 127 3.66 17.33 13.09
C LEU A 127 4.20 18.40 14.05
N ASP A 128 4.07 18.17 15.36
CA ASP A 128 4.51 19.08 16.40
C ASP A 128 6.01 19.02 16.71
N THR A 129 6.75 18.06 16.14
CA THR A 129 8.19 17.95 16.39
C THR A 129 8.97 19.08 15.72
N PRO A 130 9.99 19.67 16.37
CA PRO A 130 10.90 20.62 15.71
C PRO A 130 11.83 19.94 14.70
N LYS A 131 11.98 18.60 14.76
CA LYS A 131 12.86 17.84 13.86
C LYS A 131 12.16 17.54 12.53
N ILE A 132 12.40 18.36 11.51
CA ILE A 132 11.80 18.21 10.16
C ILE A 132 11.99 16.79 9.58
N ALA A 133 13.12 16.13 9.90
CA ALA A 133 13.41 14.76 9.46
C ALA A 133 12.46 13.70 10.04
N ASP A 134 11.84 13.96 11.20
CA ASP A 134 10.91 13.05 11.87
C ASP A 134 9.46 13.29 11.45
N ARG A 135 9.15 14.44 10.83
CA ARG A 135 7.81 14.77 10.32
C ARG A 135 7.46 13.91 9.13
N LEU A 136 6.29 13.29 9.18
CA LEU A 136 5.75 12.44 8.12
C LEU A 136 6.76 11.36 7.67
N TRP A 137 7.60 10.85 8.58
CA TRP A 137 8.79 10.10 8.18
C TRP A 137 8.43 8.81 7.44
N LEU A 138 7.35 8.13 7.83
CA LEU A 138 6.91 6.90 7.19
C LEU A 138 6.41 7.17 5.76
N TYR A 139 5.71 8.29 5.57
CA TYR A 139 5.27 8.74 4.25
C TYR A 139 6.45 9.17 3.36
N LYS A 140 7.42 9.91 3.90
CA LYS A 140 8.66 10.29 3.20
C LYS A 140 9.47 9.03 2.80
N TRP A 141 9.54 8.04 3.68
CA TRP A 141 10.16 6.74 3.38
C TRP A 141 9.42 5.98 2.26
N ALA A 142 8.08 5.97 2.28
CA ALA A 142 7.29 5.30 1.26
C ALA A 142 7.55 5.88 -0.14
N ASN A 143 7.63 7.22 -0.26
CA ASN A 143 8.01 7.89 -1.50
C ASN A 143 9.43 7.50 -1.95
N LEU A 144 10.40 7.51 -1.04
CA LEU A 144 11.78 7.13 -1.34
C LEU A 144 11.89 5.69 -1.88
N GLU A 145 11.14 4.74 -1.32
CA GLU A 145 11.14 3.36 -1.80
C GLU A 145 10.53 3.22 -3.20
N GLU A 146 9.46 3.95 -3.51
CA GLU A 146 8.87 3.95 -4.85
C GLU A 146 9.78 4.66 -5.87
N GLU A 147 10.45 5.75 -5.50
CA GLU A 147 11.48 6.38 -6.35
C GLU A 147 12.60 5.39 -6.70
N LYS A 148 13.15 4.68 -5.70
CA LYS A 148 14.19 3.67 -5.92
C LYS A 148 13.70 2.57 -6.85
N ARG A 149 12.47 2.10 -6.64
CA ARG A 149 11.83 1.07 -7.48
C ARG A 149 11.74 1.54 -8.93
N MET A 150 11.30 2.76 -9.16
CA MET A 150 11.16 3.34 -10.50
C MET A 150 12.53 3.54 -11.19
N LYS A 151 13.52 4.07 -10.46
CA LYS A 151 14.90 4.21 -10.95
C LYS A 151 15.49 2.85 -11.35
N LYS A 152 15.30 1.80 -10.54
CA LYS A 152 15.72 0.43 -10.86
C LYS A 152 15.01 -0.13 -12.08
N LEU A 153 13.71 0.13 -12.23
CA LEU A 153 12.94 -0.31 -13.40
C LEU A 153 13.42 0.37 -14.69
N GLN A 154 13.67 1.68 -14.65
CA GLN A 154 14.22 2.43 -15.77
C GLN A 154 15.62 1.94 -16.15
N ALA A 155 16.50 1.70 -15.18
CA ALA A 155 17.84 1.18 -15.43
C ALA A 155 17.81 -0.20 -16.12
N ARG A 156 16.91 -1.10 -15.69
CA ARG A 156 16.70 -2.41 -16.32
C ARG A 156 16.19 -2.29 -17.76
N ARG A 157 15.28 -1.35 -18.02
CA ARG A 157 14.76 -1.10 -19.38
C ARG A 157 15.85 -0.57 -20.30
N LYS A 158 16.67 0.38 -19.83
CA LYS A 158 17.81 0.91 -20.62
C LYS A 158 18.80 -0.19 -20.98
N LYS A 159 19.20 -1.01 -20.00
CA LYS A 159 20.09 -2.16 -20.25
C LYS A 159 19.52 -3.15 -21.26
N ALA A 160 18.23 -3.48 -21.17
CA ALA A 160 17.59 -4.40 -22.11
C ALA A 160 17.59 -3.87 -23.56
N VAL A 161 17.48 -2.55 -23.76
CA VAL A 161 17.57 -1.92 -25.08
C VAL A 161 19.01 -1.94 -25.58
N GLU A 162 20.00 -1.64 -24.74
CA GLU A 162 21.43 -1.72 -25.09
C GLU A 162 21.85 -3.16 -25.47
N ASP A 163 21.42 -4.16 -24.70
CA ASP A 163 21.70 -5.57 -24.96
C ASP A 163 21.00 -6.07 -26.25
N SER A 164 19.85 -5.49 -26.61
CA SER A 164 19.14 -5.79 -27.87
C SER A 164 19.74 -5.07 -29.09
N SER A 165 20.43 -3.94 -28.87
CA SER A 165 21.06 -3.15 -29.94
C SER A 165 22.44 -3.69 -30.36
N LEU A 166 23.05 -4.60 -29.60
CA LEU A 166 24.34 -5.23 -29.91
C LEU A 166 24.19 -6.66 -30.47
N GLY A 167 22.96 -7.11 -30.68
CA GLY A 167 22.61 -8.41 -31.27
C GLY A 167 22.37 -8.35 -32.78
N GLU A 168 23.25 -7.70 -33.55
CA GLU A 168 23.31 -7.87 -35.00
C GLU A 168 24.53 -8.75 -35.33
N VAL A 169 24.38 -10.07 -35.14
CA VAL A 169 25.30 -11.06 -35.69
C VAL A 169 24.49 -12.09 -36.46
N GLU A 170 24.56 -11.91 -37.78
CA GLU A 170 24.45 -12.90 -38.84
C GLU A 170 23.10 -13.63 -39.00
N ALA A 171 22.31 -13.10 -39.92
CA ALA A 171 21.18 -13.80 -40.51
C ALA A 171 21.62 -15.19 -41.02
N PRO A 172 20.88 -16.28 -40.71
CA PRO A 172 21.17 -17.58 -41.30
C PRO A 172 21.06 -17.49 -42.83
N PRO A 173 21.95 -18.13 -43.60
CA PRO A 173 21.97 -18.01 -45.05
C PRO A 173 20.66 -18.50 -45.67
N PRO A 174 20.26 -17.93 -46.82
CA PRO A 174 18.98 -18.24 -47.46
C PRO A 174 18.95 -19.71 -47.88
N ARG A 175 17.97 -20.46 -47.37
CA ARG A 175 17.63 -21.77 -47.93
C ARG A 175 17.03 -21.55 -49.32
N GLY A 176 17.69 -22.12 -50.34
CA GLY A 176 17.26 -22.07 -51.73
C GLY A 176 15.90 -22.72 -51.98
N PRO A 177 15.31 -22.48 -53.17
CA PRO A 177 13.95 -22.87 -53.49
C PRO A 177 13.88 -24.35 -53.87
N GLY A 178 12.98 -25.10 -53.26
CA GLY A 178 12.79 -26.49 -53.62
C GLY A 178 11.68 -27.16 -52.81
N PHE A 179 10.62 -27.49 -53.55
CA PHE A 179 9.55 -28.46 -53.27
C PHE A 179 8.21 -27.97 -52.75
N GLU A 180 7.26 -28.22 -53.64
CA GLU A 180 5.83 -27.97 -53.62
C GLU A 180 5.09 -28.88 -52.63
N ALA A 181 3.90 -28.37 -52.26
CA ALA A 181 2.66 -29.08 -52.01
C ALA A 181 2.65 -30.24 -51.01
N THR A 182 1.85 -30.09 -49.94
CA THR A 182 0.50 -30.69 -49.94
C THR A 182 -0.32 -30.24 -48.74
N ALA A 183 -1.61 -30.03 -49.02
CA ALA A 183 -2.66 -29.65 -48.11
C ALA A 183 -2.91 -30.69 -47.00
N THR A 184 -3.33 -30.25 -45.81
CA THR A 184 -4.34 -30.92 -44.95
C THR A 184 -4.81 -29.94 -43.87
N MET A 185 -6.07 -29.51 -43.98
CA MET A 185 -6.92 -28.97 -42.90
C MET A 185 -7.80 -30.11 -42.36
N PRO A 186 -8.66 -29.91 -41.36
CA PRO A 186 -8.41 -29.55 -39.96
C PRO A 186 -8.92 -30.68 -39.03
N ASN A 187 -8.26 -30.92 -37.89
CA ASN A 187 -8.73 -31.94 -36.96
C ASN A 187 -9.87 -31.40 -36.07
N GLN A 188 -11.02 -32.07 -36.18
CA GLN A 188 -12.20 -31.87 -35.34
C GLN A 188 -11.93 -32.38 -33.92
N ILE A 189 -12.32 -31.61 -32.91
CA ILE A 189 -12.52 -32.13 -31.55
C ILE A 189 -14.02 -32.08 -31.26
N PRO A 190 -14.69 -33.23 -31.12
CA PRO A 190 -15.98 -33.29 -30.46
C PRO A 190 -15.76 -33.55 -28.97
N ARG A 191 -16.50 -32.87 -28.09
CA ARG A 191 -17.05 -33.52 -26.89
C ARG A 191 -18.16 -32.70 -26.25
N SER A 192 -19.25 -33.43 -26.07
CA SER A 192 -20.57 -33.05 -25.61
C SER A 192 -20.63 -32.74 -24.11
N ALA A 193 -21.57 -31.85 -23.78
CA ALA A 193 -22.55 -31.87 -22.69
C ALA A 193 -22.31 -32.76 -21.45
N ALA A 194 -22.46 -32.16 -20.26
CA ALA A 194 -23.42 -32.62 -19.24
C ALA A 194 -23.58 -31.59 -18.11
N THR A 195 -24.82 -31.11 -17.99
CA THR A 195 -25.47 -30.46 -16.84
C THR A 195 -25.40 -31.28 -15.56
N SER A 196 -25.25 -30.63 -14.40
CA SER A 196 -25.87 -31.12 -13.16
C SER A 196 -26.10 -29.96 -12.19
N GLU A 197 -27.38 -29.80 -11.85
CA GLU A 197 -27.96 -28.93 -10.85
C GLU A 197 -27.48 -29.31 -9.44
N LYS A 198 -27.26 -28.32 -8.56
CA LYS A 198 -27.75 -28.42 -7.18
C LYS A 198 -27.85 -27.08 -6.46
N GLU A 199 -28.99 -26.97 -5.79
CA GLU A 199 -29.65 -25.90 -5.07
C GLU A 199 -28.86 -24.99 -4.09
N PRO A 200 -29.43 -23.82 -3.76
CA PRO A 200 -28.96 -22.92 -2.71
C PRO A 200 -29.54 -23.24 -1.32
N PRO A 201 -28.88 -22.83 -0.21
CA PRO A 201 -29.50 -22.74 1.11
C PRO A 201 -29.56 -21.27 1.60
N PRO A 202 -30.26 -20.94 2.70
CA PRO A 202 -31.43 -20.09 2.63
C PRO A 202 -31.24 -18.69 3.22
N THR A 203 -32.15 -17.80 2.79
CA THR A 203 -32.48 -16.51 3.38
C THR A 203 -32.97 -16.68 4.82
N ILE A 204 -32.26 -16.08 5.79
CA ILE A 204 -32.83 -15.81 7.11
C ILE A 204 -33.02 -14.30 7.23
N SER A 205 -34.28 -13.92 7.05
CA SER A 205 -34.89 -12.70 7.53
C SER A 205 -34.87 -12.69 9.05
N SER A 206 -34.38 -11.62 9.67
CA SER A 206 -34.93 -11.20 10.96
C SER A 206 -34.81 -9.68 11.10
N SER A 207 -35.98 -9.06 11.15
CA SER A 207 -36.19 -7.69 11.54
C SER A 207 -35.85 -7.51 13.02
N SER A 208 -35.30 -6.35 13.40
CA SER A 208 -35.66 -5.72 14.66
C SER A 208 -35.38 -4.22 14.62
N LYS A 209 -36.48 -3.49 14.39
CA LYS A 209 -36.69 -2.12 14.86
C LYS A 209 -36.51 -2.10 16.39
N ALA A 210 -35.64 -1.23 16.88
CA ALA A 210 -35.78 -0.67 18.21
C ALA A 210 -35.57 0.84 18.14
N ARG A 211 -36.69 1.56 18.16
CA ARG A 211 -36.78 2.97 18.57
C ARG A 211 -36.49 3.05 20.06
N SER A 212 -35.66 4.00 20.48
CA SER A 212 -35.71 4.63 21.81
C SER A 212 -35.19 6.06 21.63
N LYS A 213 -36.09 7.02 21.41
CA LYS A 213 -36.64 7.94 22.43
C LYS A 213 -35.55 8.71 23.18
N LEU A 214 -35.39 9.96 22.73
CA LEU A 214 -35.26 11.19 23.52
C LEU A 214 -35.26 11.01 25.05
N ALA A 215 -34.21 11.52 25.68
CA ALA A 215 -34.29 12.16 26.99
C ALA A 215 -33.60 13.53 26.88
N ILE A 216 -34.42 14.57 26.80
CA ILE A 216 -34.11 15.93 27.21
C ILE A 216 -34.10 15.92 28.73
N SER A 217 -33.08 16.50 29.36
CA SER A 217 -33.15 16.95 30.75
C SER A 217 -32.20 18.13 30.92
N ASP A 218 -32.80 19.31 31.01
CA ASP A 218 -32.24 20.51 31.60
C ASP A 218 -31.76 20.26 33.04
N LEU A 219 -30.70 20.97 33.46
CA LEU A 219 -30.43 21.51 34.81
C LEU A 219 -28.97 21.99 34.81
N VAL A 220 -28.70 23.28 34.57
CA VAL A 220 -28.64 24.35 35.58
C VAL A 220 -27.89 23.88 36.84
N ASN A 221 -26.65 24.35 37.00
CA ASN A 221 -26.19 24.98 38.24
C ASN A 221 -24.80 25.62 38.08
N LEU A 222 -24.76 26.89 38.51
CA LEU A 222 -23.64 27.81 38.77
C LEU A 222 -23.02 28.53 37.55
#